data_AF-A0A351QBP4-F1
#
_entry.id   AF-A0A351QBP4-F1
#
_cell.length_a   1.000
_cell.length_b   1.000
_cell.length_c   1.000
_cell.angle_alpha   90.00
_cell.angle_beta   90.00
_cell.angle_gamma   90.00
#
_symmetry.space_group_name_H-M   'P 1'
#
loop_
_entity.id
_entity.type
_entity.pdbx_description
1 polymer ?
#
loop_
_entity_poly.entity_id
_entity_poly.type
_entity_poly.pdbx_seq_one_letter_code
_entity_poly.pdbx_strand_id
1 'polypeptide(L)'
;MGKKYRHEFKYLSPEITLSAIEQRLDAILQRDKNAGEKGEYAIRSIYFDDIFNTCYLENENGTDPREKFRIRIYNCQKNRISLELKRKENGMCLKTS
;
A
#
# COMPACT_ATOMS: atom_id res chain seq x y z
N MET A 1 -17.36 15.06 -3.29
CA MET A 1 -17.11 14.10 -2.19
C MET A 1 -15.75 14.40 -1.59
N GLY A 2 -15.64 14.58 -0.27
CA GLY A 2 -14.39 15.01 0.39
C GLY A 2 -13.29 13.94 0.37
N LYS A 3 -12.03 14.37 0.46
CA LYS A 3 -10.86 13.48 0.59
C LYS A 3 -10.97 12.65 1.88
N LYS A 4 -10.94 11.31 1.79
CA LYS A 4 -11.04 10.41 2.94
C LYS A 4 -9.65 10.02 3.47
N TYR A 5 -9.21 10.73 4.50
CA TYR A 5 -7.97 10.44 5.21
C TYR A 5 -8.13 9.25 6.19
N ARG A 6 -7.06 8.49 6.40
CA ARG A 6 -7.02 7.33 7.31
C ARG A 6 -5.69 7.22 8.04
N HIS A 7 -5.72 6.66 9.25
CA HIS A 7 -4.51 6.20 9.93
C HIS A 7 -4.07 4.83 9.36
N GLU A 8 -2.78 4.69 9.07
CA GLU A 8 -2.17 3.43 8.63
C GLU A 8 -0.91 3.20 9.46
N PHE A 9 -0.93 2.17 10.32
CA PHE A 9 0.21 1.76 11.13
C PHE A 9 0.91 0.55 10.50
N LYS A 10 2.24 0.52 10.61
CA LYS A 10 3.09 -0.55 10.08
C LYS A 10 4.07 -0.97 11.15
N TYR A 11 4.29 -2.26 11.28
CA TYR A 11 5.15 -2.86 12.29
C TYR A 11 6.11 -3.85 11.63
N LEU A 12 7.37 -3.85 12.07
CA LEU A 12 8.28 -4.96 11.80
C LEU A 12 7.92 -6.10 12.75
N SER A 13 7.80 -7.31 12.22
CA SER A 13 7.42 -8.48 13.00
C SER A 13 8.13 -9.73 12.47
N PRO A 14 8.61 -10.62 13.34
CA PRO A 14 9.13 -11.92 12.93
C PRO A 14 8.04 -12.78 12.29
N GLU A 15 8.44 -13.66 11.37
CA GLU A 15 7.51 -14.55 10.65
C GLU A 15 6.67 -15.43 11.60
N ILE A 16 7.27 -15.93 12.68
CA ILE A 16 6.56 -16.74 13.68
C ILE A 16 5.43 -15.98 14.36
N THR A 17 5.61 -14.67 14.58
CA THR A 17 4.57 -13.81 15.15
C THR A 17 3.47 -13.55 14.12
N LEU A 18 3.83 -13.31 12.86
CA LEU A 18 2.86 -13.11 11.77
C LEU A 18 1.98 -14.35 11.57
N SER A 19 2.55 -15.55 11.58
CA SER A 19 1.79 -16.80 11.45
C SER A 19 0.78 -17.01 12.58
N ALA A 20 1.18 -16.73 13.84
CA ALA A 20 0.27 -16.79 14.98
C ALA A 20 -0.86 -15.75 14.90
N ILE A 21 -0.58 -14.56 14.35
CA ILE A 21 -1.59 -13.53 14.11
C ILE A 21 -2.56 -13.97 13.01
N GLU A 22 -2.06 -14.52 11.89
CA GLU A 22 -2.89 -15.00 10.79
C GLU A 22 -3.92 -16.03 11.27
N GLN A 23 -3.48 -17.04 12.02
CA GLN A 23 -4.38 -18.06 12.58
C GLN A 23 -5.49 -17.48 13.46
N ARG A 24 -5.18 -16.43 14.24
CA ARG A 24 -6.17 -15.76 15.10
C ARG A 24 -7.14 -14.92 14.27
N LEU A 25 -6.65 -14.26 13.22
CA LEU A 25 -7.47 -13.42 12.34
C LEU A 25 -8.42 -14.25 11.46
N ASP A 26 -8.03 -15.45 11.05
CA ASP A 26 -8.87 -16.35 10.25
C ASP A 26 -10.19 -16.73 10.96
N ALA A 27 -10.24 -16.66 12.29
CA ALA A 27 -11.46 -16.91 13.06
C ALA A 27 -12.46 -15.74 13.04
N ILE A 28 -12.03 -14.53 12.66
CA ILE A 28 -12.85 -13.30 12.78
C ILE A 28 -12.92 -12.46 11.50
N LEU A 29 -11.98 -12.63 10.56
CA LEU A 29 -11.94 -11.92 9.29
C LEU A 29 -12.24 -12.88 8.14
N GLN A 30 -12.96 -12.37 7.14
CA GLN A 30 -13.14 -13.08 5.87
C GLN A 30 -11.92 -12.84 4.97
N ARG A 31 -11.51 -13.88 4.25
CA ARG A 31 -10.48 -13.77 3.21
C ARG A 31 -10.94 -12.79 2.12
N ASP A 32 -9.99 -12.05 1.54
CA ASP A 32 -10.28 -11.12 0.45
C ASP A 32 -10.84 -11.86 -0.77
N LYS A 33 -12.02 -11.45 -1.23
CA LYS A 33 -12.69 -12.04 -2.40
C LYS A 33 -11.90 -11.96 -3.70
N ASN A 34 -10.89 -11.07 -3.77
CA ASN A 34 -10.05 -10.93 -4.96
C ASN A 34 -8.80 -11.83 -4.92
N ALA A 35 -8.58 -12.54 -3.81
CA ALA A 35 -7.51 -13.53 -3.73
C ALA A 35 -7.82 -14.73 -4.62
N GLY A 36 -6.78 -15.32 -5.21
CA GLY A 36 -6.91 -16.54 -6.02
C GLY A 36 -7.18 -17.78 -5.16
N GLU A 37 -7.23 -18.95 -5.79
CA GLU A 37 -7.53 -20.24 -5.13
C GLU A 37 -6.60 -20.56 -3.95
N LYS A 38 -5.35 -20.09 -4.01
CA LYS A 38 -4.36 -20.24 -2.93
C LYS A 38 -4.48 -19.19 -1.82
N GLY A 39 -5.48 -18.32 -1.86
CA GLY A 39 -5.65 -17.23 -0.89
C GLY A 39 -4.68 -16.06 -1.08
N GLU A 40 -3.99 -15.99 -2.22
CA GLU A 40 -2.98 -14.98 -2.52
C GLU A 40 -3.25 -14.26 -3.86
N TYR A 41 -2.62 -13.11 -4.04
CA TYR A 41 -2.54 -12.41 -5.32
C TYR A 41 -1.20 -11.66 -5.42
N ALA A 42 -0.65 -11.60 -6.62
CA ALA A 42 0.60 -10.89 -6.86
C ALA A 42 0.34 -9.41 -7.10
N ILE A 43 1.13 -8.55 -6.46
CA ILE A 43 1.10 -7.11 -6.67
C ILE A 43 2.46 -6.67 -7.19
N ARG A 44 2.50 -5.88 -8.26
CA ARG A 44 3.69 -5.16 -8.69
C ARG A 44 3.41 -3.66 -8.72
N SER A 45 4.36 -2.87 -8.25
CA SER A 45 4.27 -1.40 -8.28
C SER A 45 5.59 -0.81 -8.73
N ILE A 46 5.54 0.11 -9.69
CA ILE A 46 6.69 0.91 -10.13
C ILE A 46 6.46 2.32 -9.60
N TYR A 47 7.38 2.83 -8.80
CA TYR A 47 7.34 4.18 -8.29
C TYR A 47 7.94 5.15 -9.31
N PHE A 48 7.34 6.34 -9.39
CA PHE A 48 7.80 7.43 -10.23
C PHE A 48 8.31 8.56 -9.35
N ASP A 49 9.34 9.23 -9.86
CA ASP A 49 9.92 10.41 -9.25
C ASP A 49 10.32 11.39 -10.36
N ASP A 50 10.69 12.61 -9.97
CA ASP A 50 11.29 13.58 -10.88
C ASP A 50 12.82 13.42 -10.96
N ILE A 51 13.45 14.23 -11.82
CA ILE A 51 14.90 14.23 -12.00
C ILE A 51 15.68 14.68 -10.75
N PHE A 52 14.98 15.25 -9.76
CA PHE A 52 15.56 15.74 -8.51
C PHE A 52 15.37 14.76 -7.35
N ASN A 53 14.74 13.61 -7.59
CA ASN A 53 14.39 12.62 -6.56
C ASN A 53 13.54 13.21 -5.44
N THR A 54 12.63 14.13 -5.75
CA THR A 54 11.82 14.84 -4.75
C THR A 54 11.03 13.87 -3.86
N CYS A 55 10.30 12.92 -4.44
CA CYS A 55 9.46 11.97 -3.68
C CYS A 55 10.31 11.05 -2.79
N TYR A 56 11.47 10.63 -3.30
CA TYR A 56 12.45 9.87 -2.54
C TYR A 56 12.96 10.65 -1.32
N LEU A 57 13.46 11.88 -1.54
CA LEU A 57 14.02 12.71 -0.47
C LEU A 57 12.96 13.10 0.57
N GLU A 58 11.76 13.48 0.15
CA GLU A 58 10.64 13.74 1.05
C GLU A 58 10.30 12.51 1.92
N ASN A 59 10.36 11.31 1.34
CA ASN A 59 10.11 10.09 2.07
C ASN A 59 11.21 9.76 3.09
N GLU A 60 12.47 9.85 2.69
CA GLU A 60 13.61 9.55 3.57
C GLU A 60 13.71 10.58 4.70
N ASN A 61 13.49 11.86 4.39
CA ASN A 61 13.51 12.95 5.38
C ASN A 61 12.22 13.01 6.23
N GLY A 62 11.18 12.25 5.86
CA GLY A 62 9.93 12.20 6.60
C GLY A 62 9.14 13.52 6.57
N THR A 63 9.26 14.30 5.49
CA THR A 63 8.59 15.60 5.34
C THR A 63 7.07 15.46 5.36
N ASP A 64 6.39 16.58 5.63
CA ASP A 64 4.94 16.66 5.72
C ASP A 64 4.46 17.96 5.03
N PRO A 65 3.67 17.88 3.94
CA PRO A 65 3.20 16.66 3.28
C PRO A 65 4.30 15.96 2.47
N ARG A 66 4.06 14.70 2.10
CA ARG A 66 4.88 13.96 1.13
C ARG A 66 4.07 13.02 0.25
N GLU A 67 4.51 12.83 -0.98
CA GLU A 67 3.77 12.10 -2.00
C GLU A 67 4.56 10.92 -2.61
N LYS A 68 3.82 9.91 -3.09
CA LYS A 68 4.37 8.76 -3.83
C LYS A 68 3.46 8.42 -4.99
N PHE A 69 3.98 8.59 -6.20
CA PHE A 69 3.31 8.19 -7.44
C PHE A 69 3.73 6.77 -7.81
N ARG A 70 2.77 5.95 -8.25
CA ARG A 70 3.08 4.59 -8.71
C ARG A 70 2.13 4.11 -9.80
N ILE A 71 2.65 3.32 -10.73
CA ILE A 71 1.82 2.43 -11.53
C ILE A 71 1.72 1.08 -10.81
N ARG A 72 0.50 0.56 -10.64
CA ARG A 72 0.23 -0.73 -10.00
C ARG A 72 -0.48 -1.70 -10.94
N ILE A 73 -0.09 -2.97 -10.87
CA ILE A 73 -0.68 -4.10 -11.59
C ILE A 73 -0.87 -5.28 -10.63
N TYR A 74 -1.93 -6.05 -10.86
CA TYR A 74 -2.27 -7.26 -10.13
C TYR A 74 -2.09 -8.49 -11.02
N ASN A 75 -1.54 -9.59 -10.47
CA ASN A 75 -1.38 -10.88 -11.14
C ASN A 75 -0.70 -10.82 -12.52
N CYS A 76 0.13 -9.79 -12.76
CA CYS A 76 0.73 -9.49 -14.07
C CYS A 76 -0.30 -9.38 -15.22
N GLN A 77 -1.56 -9.11 -14.91
CA GLN A 77 -2.65 -9.03 -15.88
C GLN A 77 -2.76 -7.60 -16.44
N LYS A 78 -2.82 -7.48 -17.77
CA LYS A 78 -2.91 -6.19 -18.46
C LYS A 78 -4.32 -5.59 -18.47
N ASN A 79 -5.33 -6.32 -17.99
CA ASN A 79 -6.72 -5.88 -17.94
C ASN A 79 -6.92 -4.64 -17.06
N ARG A 80 -6.07 -4.44 -16.05
CA ARG A 80 -6.11 -3.30 -15.15
C ARG A 80 -4.69 -2.87 -14.76
N ILE A 81 -4.33 -1.67 -15.20
CA ILE A 81 -3.12 -0.96 -14.80
C ILE A 81 -3.58 0.41 -14.29
N SER A 82 -3.19 0.77 -13.07
CA SER A 82 -3.67 1.99 -12.41
C SER A 82 -2.51 2.89 -12.02
N LEU A 83 -2.60 4.18 -12.37
CA LEU A 83 -1.74 5.23 -11.83
C LEU A 83 -2.35 5.68 -10.50
N GLU A 84 -1.60 5.54 -9.42
CA GLU A 84 -2.06 5.82 -8.07
C GLU A 84 -1.15 6.86 -7.40
N LEU A 85 -1.74 7.68 -6.54
CA LEU A 85 -1.06 8.61 -5.65
C LEU A 85 -1.33 8.23 -4.19
N LYS A 86 -0.26 8.13 -3.39
CA LYS A 86 -0.33 8.06 -1.94
C LYS A 86 0.26 9.34 -1.33
N ARG A 87 -0.54 10.10 -0.57
CA ARG A 87 -0.09 11.30 0.16
C ARG A 87 -0.11 11.02 1.66
N LYS A 88 0.95 11.42 2.35
CA LYS A 88 1.01 11.48 3.80
C LYS A 88 0.92 12.95 4.22
N GLU A 89 0.02 13.25 5.15
CA GLU A 89 -0.23 14.62 5.63
C GLU A 89 -0.71 14.58 7.07
N ASN A 90 -0.05 15.29 8.00
CA ASN A 90 -0.36 15.30 9.44
C ASN A 90 -0.51 13.89 10.04
N GLY A 91 0.39 12.97 9.68
CA GLY A 91 0.33 11.56 10.09
C GLY A 91 -0.77 10.72 9.41
N MET A 92 -1.67 11.35 8.68
CA MET A 92 -2.76 10.69 7.95
C MET A 92 -2.33 10.26 6.55
N CYS A 93 -3.04 9.27 6.00
CA CYS A 93 -2.84 8.78 4.65
C CYS A 93 -4.07 9.07 3.77
N LEU A 94 -3.82 9.62 2.59
CA LEU A 94 -4.76 9.72 1.48
C LEU A 94 -4.30 8.84 0.32
N LYS A 95 -5.24 8.19 -0.36
CA LYS A 95 -4.99 7.43 -1.59
C LYS A 95 -5.95 7.90 -2.68
N THR A 96 -5.40 8.16 -3.86
CA THR A 96 -6.13 8.51 -5.07
C THR A 96 -5.73 7.52 -6.17
N SER A 97 -6.71 7.05 -6.94
CA SER A 97 -6.56 6.05 -8.01
C SER A 97 -7.50 6.34 -9.16
#